data_AF-R0FJB9-F1
#
_entry.id   AF-R0FJB9-F1
#
_cell.length_a   1.000
_cell.length_b   1.000
_cell.length_c   1.000
_cell.angle_alpha   90.00
_cell.angle_beta   90.00
_cell.angle_gamma   90.00
#
_symmetry.space_group_name_H-M   'P 1'
#
loop_
_entity.id
_entity.type
_entity.pdbx_description
1 polymer ?
#
loop_
_entity_poly.entity_id
_entity_poly.type
_entity_poly.pdbx_seq_one_letter_code
_entity_poly.pdbx_strand_id
1 'polypeptide(L)'
;PNGKRERSNIRMASQNNEYSIPPFSGTPPPRVGWWSRPIVSLPTTYDREATCFETTVSVTPVFAAIFTIVAVMRILYQVVDSAQCDAKFTIQAIAVSPSSATWHVDFLVKNPSSRYSIYYEKDETAVSLGALSAAVLTTYHEPKSPSDTAFSVDFVAQGNPNDVVLEKLYIKLKANLLLGVLIDPRRRCYVELFANSVSVSNANANANVSAADWTIGFVAMSPVTGCKLSLHTLKSRLVRRGEVISNSSSPSSDFSVAGDKTEAIFKKVVTPGVIGGDVIWDSQVEIMFAINTNVRYLNGFLLAACSNIPVKFTTDQAAGEVVGSLLGNMRRCDYIYQQSFAYLR
;
A
#
# COMPACT_ATOMS: atom_id res chain seq x y z
N PRO A 1 -104.26 -59.77 -52.83
CA PRO A 1 -103.76 -60.99 -53.49
C PRO A 1 -102.60 -60.67 -54.45
N ASN A 2 -101.39 -61.00 -54.00
CA ASN A 2 -100.17 -61.34 -54.74
C ASN A 2 -99.69 -60.49 -55.93
N GLY A 3 -98.45 -60.00 -55.82
CA GLY A 3 -97.63 -59.77 -57.01
C GLY A 3 -96.40 -58.89 -56.82
N LYS A 4 -95.35 -59.44 -56.19
CA LYS A 4 -93.98 -58.88 -56.14
C LYS A 4 -93.43 -58.61 -57.55
N ARG A 5 -92.69 -57.50 -57.72
CA ARG A 5 -91.51 -57.45 -58.62
C ARG A 5 -90.50 -56.39 -58.16
N GLU A 6 -89.56 -56.88 -57.35
CA GLU A 6 -88.10 -56.73 -57.48
C GLU A 6 -87.53 -55.35 -57.85
N ARG A 7 -87.01 -54.65 -56.83
CA ARG A 7 -86.07 -53.54 -56.95
C ARG A 7 -84.69 -54.08 -57.27
N SER A 8 -84.09 -53.65 -58.38
CA SER A 8 -82.67 -53.80 -58.65
C SER A 8 -81.86 -52.87 -57.75
N ASN A 9 -81.00 -53.46 -56.93
CA ASN A 9 -79.96 -52.79 -56.16
C ASN A 9 -78.83 -52.35 -57.11
N ILE A 10 -78.62 -51.03 -57.23
CA ILE A 10 -77.36 -50.50 -57.74
C ILE A 10 -76.54 -50.07 -56.51
N ARG A 11 -75.51 -50.86 -56.20
CA ARG A 11 -74.42 -50.48 -55.29
C ARG A 11 -73.72 -49.25 -55.87
N MET A 12 -73.84 -48.11 -55.20
CA MET A 12 -72.84 -47.05 -55.33
C MET A 12 -71.60 -47.50 -54.55
N ALA A 13 -70.53 -47.81 -55.29
CA ALA A 13 -69.20 -47.98 -54.73
C ALA A 13 -68.71 -46.63 -54.22
N SER A 14 -68.43 -46.54 -52.92
CA SER A 14 -67.72 -45.44 -52.28
C SER A 14 -66.29 -45.43 -52.81
N GLN A 15 -65.98 -44.48 -53.69
CA GLN A 15 -64.64 -44.28 -54.22
C GLN A 15 -63.86 -43.44 -53.20
N ASN A 16 -63.06 -44.13 -52.38
CA ASN A 16 -62.10 -43.49 -51.48
C ASN A 16 -60.94 -42.95 -52.34
N ASN A 17 -60.90 -41.65 -52.57
CA ASN A 17 -59.72 -40.99 -53.13
C ASN A 17 -58.64 -40.88 -52.04
N GLU A 18 -57.78 -41.90 -51.97
CA GLU A 18 -56.46 -41.79 -51.34
C GLU A 18 -55.63 -40.77 -52.11
N TYR A 19 -55.38 -39.61 -51.49
CA TYR A 19 -54.35 -38.69 -51.96
C TYR A 19 -52.97 -39.30 -51.66
N SER A 20 -52.35 -39.90 -52.69
CA SER A 20 -50.94 -40.29 -52.67
C SER A 20 -50.05 -39.05 -52.59
N ILE A 21 -49.40 -38.87 -51.43
CA ILE A 21 -48.35 -37.88 -51.21
C ILE A 21 -47.09 -38.34 -52.00
N PRO A 22 -46.46 -37.49 -52.83
CA PRO A 22 -45.24 -37.87 -53.53
C PRO A 22 -44.09 -38.06 -52.53
N PRO A 23 -43.16 -39.01 -52.76
CA PRO A 23 -42.02 -39.21 -51.87
C PRO A 23 -41.11 -37.98 -51.91
N PHE A 24 -40.94 -37.36 -50.75
CA PHE A 24 -39.94 -36.30 -50.51
C PHE A 24 -38.53 -36.85 -50.79
N SER A 25 -38.02 -36.56 -51.98
CA SER A 25 -36.60 -36.60 -52.29
C SER A 25 -36.01 -35.24 -51.92
N GLY A 26 -35.58 -35.11 -50.66
CA GLY A 26 -34.94 -33.90 -50.16
C GLY A 26 -34.05 -34.25 -48.98
N THR A 27 -32.74 -34.13 -49.17
CA THR A 27 -31.75 -34.21 -48.10
C THR A 27 -32.17 -33.27 -46.96
N PRO A 28 -32.21 -33.71 -45.69
CA PRO A 28 -32.59 -32.81 -44.59
C PRO A 28 -31.61 -31.63 -44.53
N PRO A 29 -32.09 -30.38 -44.37
CA PRO A 29 -31.18 -29.26 -44.22
C PRO A 29 -30.31 -29.49 -42.97
N PRO A 30 -29.04 -29.06 -43.00
CA PRO A 30 -28.15 -29.24 -41.86
C PRO A 30 -28.81 -28.61 -40.62
N ARG A 31 -28.70 -29.29 -39.47
CA ARG A 31 -29.18 -28.78 -38.18
C ARG A 31 -28.35 -27.55 -37.81
N VAL A 32 -28.74 -26.40 -38.33
CA VAL A 32 -28.21 -25.11 -37.92
C VAL A 32 -28.85 -24.80 -36.57
N GLY A 33 -28.04 -24.77 -35.52
CA GLY A 33 -28.50 -24.49 -34.16
C GLY A 33 -29.25 -23.16 -34.10
N TRP A 34 -30.28 -23.08 -33.26
CA TRP A 34 -31.06 -21.87 -33.00
C TRP A 34 -30.22 -20.61 -32.67
N TRP A 35 -28.97 -20.78 -32.26
CA TRP A 35 -27.98 -19.73 -32.03
C TRP A 35 -27.39 -19.09 -33.29
N SER A 36 -27.57 -19.68 -34.48
CA SER A 36 -26.94 -19.23 -35.72
C SER A 36 -27.84 -18.33 -36.57
N ARG A 37 -29.06 -18.02 -36.12
CA ARG A 37 -29.92 -17.06 -36.81
C ARG A 37 -29.59 -15.65 -36.32
N PRO A 38 -29.15 -14.73 -37.19
CA PRO A 38 -29.02 -13.34 -36.80
C PRO A 38 -30.41 -12.83 -36.38
N ILE A 39 -30.52 -12.33 -35.15
CA ILE A 39 -31.79 -11.87 -34.56
C ILE A 39 -32.33 -10.65 -35.34
N VAL A 40 -31.47 -9.94 -36.06
CA VAL A 40 -31.83 -8.85 -36.98
C VAL A 40 -30.88 -8.89 -38.19
N SER A 41 -31.44 -8.92 -39.41
CA SER A 41 -30.70 -8.63 -40.64
C SER A 41 -30.73 -7.11 -40.86
N LEU A 42 -29.61 -6.44 -40.64
CA LEU A 42 -29.47 -5.02 -40.97
C LEU A 42 -29.38 -4.87 -42.50
N PRO A 43 -30.15 -3.97 -43.13
CA PRO A 43 -29.98 -3.66 -44.54
C PRO A 43 -28.60 -3.03 -44.77
N THR A 44 -28.07 -3.26 -45.97
CA THR A 44 -26.83 -2.65 -46.46
C THR A 44 -26.91 -1.12 -46.37
N THR A 45 -25.81 -0.50 -45.95
CA THR A 45 -25.68 0.91 -45.50
C THR A 45 -26.17 1.99 -46.48
N TYR A 46 -26.57 1.62 -47.70
CA TYR A 46 -26.94 2.54 -48.77
C TYR A 46 -28.39 2.40 -49.25
N ASP A 47 -29.18 1.44 -48.75
CA ASP A 47 -30.51 1.17 -49.32
C ASP A 47 -31.67 1.95 -48.68
N ARG A 48 -31.54 2.39 -47.41
CA ARG A 48 -32.55 3.23 -46.73
C ARG A 48 -32.06 3.72 -45.36
N GLU A 49 -32.61 4.84 -44.88
CA GLU A 49 -32.40 5.28 -43.49
C GLU A 49 -32.97 4.25 -42.49
N ALA A 50 -32.16 3.88 -41.50
CA ALA A 50 -32.57 2.94 -40.46
C ALA A 50 -33.79 3.47 -39.70
N THR A 51 -34.79 2.61 -39.50
CA THR A 51 -35.96 2.99 -38.69
C THR A 51 -35.57 3.09 -37.22
N CYS A 52 -36.25 3.96 -36.47
CA CYS A 52 -35.99 4.19 -35.03
C CYS A 52 -35.94 2.88 -34.21
N PHE A 53 -36.70 1.86 -34.62
CA PHE A 53 -36.68 0.53 -34.04
C PHE A 53 -35.34 -0.20 -34.24
N GLU A 54 -34.75 -0.13 -35.43
CA GLU A 54 -33.46 -0.75 -35.77
C GLU A 54 -32.30 -0.08 -35.03
N THR A 55 -32.31 1.26 -34.92
CA THR A 55 -31.35 2.01 -34.10
C THR A 55 -31.44 1.61 -32.62
N THR A 56 -32.65 1.41 -32.11
CA THR A 56 -32.87 0.99 -30.72
C THR A 56 -32.25 -0.38 -30.45
N VAL A 57 -32.38 -1.34 -31.38
CA VAL A 57 -31.78 -2.68 -31.24
C VAL A 57 -30.25 -2.64 -31.25
N SER A 58 -29.63 -1.76 -32.05
CA SER A 58 -28.15 -1.61 -32.07
C SER A 58 -27.60 -0.96 -30.80
N VAL A 59 -28.37 -0.07 -30.16
CA VAL A 59 -27.90 0.71 -29.01
C VAL A 59 -28.20 -0.01 -27.67
N THR A 60 -29.22 -0.86 -27.63
CA THR A 60 -29.59 -1.67 -26.46
C THR A 60 -28.43 -2.50 -25.88
N PRO A 61 -27.62 -3.27 -26.66
CA PRO A 61 -26.50 -4.03 -26.10
C PRO A 61 -25.37 -3.14 -25.56
N VAL A 62 -25.19 -1.93 -26.10
CA VAL A 62 -24.20 -0.96 -25.60
C VAL A 62 -24.62 -0.44 -24.23
N PHE A 63 -25.88 -0.04 -24.05
CA PHE A 63 -26.38 0.36 -22.74
C PHE A 63 -26.39 -0.79 -21.75
N ALA A 64 -26.78 -2.01 -22.16
CA ALA A 64 -26.72 -3.19 -21.31
C ALA A 64 -25.28 -3.49 -20.84
N ALA A 65 -24.28 -3.34 -21.71
CA ALA A 65 -22.88 -3.47 -21.34
C ALA A 65 -22.45 -2.39 -20.34
N ILE A 66 -22.81 -1.13 -20.57
CA ILE A 66 -22.52 -0.02 -19.64
C ILE A 66 -23.16 -0.26 -18.27
N PHE A 67 -24.45 -0.62 -18.23
CA PHE A 67 -25.14 -0.92 -16.97
C PHE A 67 -24.52 -2.12 -16.24
N THR A 68 -24.06 -3.14 -16.98
CA THR A 68 -23.36 -4.29 -16.38
C THR A 68 -22.02 -3.86 -15.79
N ILE A 69 -21.25 -3.04 -16.50
CA ILE A 69 -19.98 -2.48 -15.98
C ILE A 69 -20.24 -1.62 -14.73
N VAL A 70 -21.24 -0.73 -14.76
CA VAL A 70 -21.60 0.11 -13.62
C VAL A 70 -22.09 -0.73 -12.44
N ALA A 71 -22.88 -1.78 -12.68
CA ALA A 71 -23.35 -2.69 -11.64
C ALA A 71 -22.19 -3.48 -11.03
N VAL A 72 -21.28 -4.03 -11.84
CA VAL A 72 -20.08 -4.73 -11.36
C VAL A 72 -19.19 -3.76 -10.57
N MET A 73 -18.95 -2.55 -11.08
CA MET A 73 -18.17 -1.54 -10.37
C MET A 73 -18.82 -1.12 -9.06
N ARG A 74 -20.15 -0.98 -9.01
CA ARG A 74 -20.90 -0.70 -7.78
C ARG A 74 -20.82 -1.85 -6.78
N ILE A 75 -20.95 -3.09 -7.24
CA ILE A 75 -20.83 -4.28 -6.39
C ILE A 75 -19.40 -4.38 -5.85
N LEU A 76 -18.38 -4.21 -6.68
CA LEU A 76 -16.99 -4.18 -6.25
C LEU A 76 -16.74 -3.06 -5.23
N TYR A 77 -17.25 -1.85 -5.50
CA TYR A 77 -17.09 -0.71 -4.59
C TYR A 77 -17.81 -0.96 -3.27
N GLN A 78 -19.05 -1.47 -3.29
CA GLN A 78 -19.80 -1.82 -2.08
C GLN A 78 -19.11 -2.92 -1.27
N VAL A 79 -18.57 -3.96 -1.92
CA VAL A 79 -17.82 -5.03 -1.24
C VAL A 79 -16.52 -4.50 -0.62
N VAL A 80 -15.86 -3.53 -1.25
CA VAL A 80 -14.66 -2.88 -0.71
C VAL A 80 -15.00 -1.97 0.48
N ASP A 81 -16.08 -1.18 0.39
CA ASP A 81 -16.47 -0.21 1.43
C ASP A 81 -17.09 -0.88 2.67
N SER A 82 -17.68 -2.07 2.52
CA SER A 82 -18.32 -2.81 3.61
C SER A 82 -17.44 -3.88 4.27
N ALA A 83 -16.26 -4.16 3.71
CA ALA A 83 -15.26 -4.97 4.41
C ALA A 83 -14.60 -4.11 5.50
N GLN A 84 -15.06 -4.23 6.75
CA GLN A 84 -14.33 -3.69 7.89
C GLN A 84 -12.96 -4.38 7.95
N CYS A 85 -11.92 -3.65 7.51
CA CYS A 85 -10.55 -4.13 7.36
C CYS A 85 -9.74 -4.03 8.66
N ASP A 86 -10.41 -4.16 9.80
CA ASP A 86 -9.75 -3.96 11.09
C ASP A 86 -9.05 -5.25 11.52
N ALA A 87 -7.72 -5.25 11.33
CA ALA A 87 -6.85 -6.24 11.96
C ALA A 87 -7.03 -6.17 13.48
N LYS A 88 -7.36 -7.31 14.09
CA LYS A 88 -7.50 -7.40 15.54
C LYS A 88 -6.17 -7.80 16.14
N PHE A 89 -5.63 -6.93 16.99
CA PHE A 89 -4.42 -7.20 17.74
C PHE A 89 -4.79 -7.61 19.15
N THR A 90 -4.34 -8.79 19.57
CA THR A 90 -4.47 -9.26 20.94
C THR A 90 -3.09 -9.47 21.53
N ILE A 91 -2.78 -8.77 22.63
CA ILE A 91 -1.53 -8.93 23.37
C ILE A 91 -1.57 -10.30 24.04
N GLN A 92 -0.55 -11.13 23.79
CA GLN A 92 -0.41 -12.45 24.41
C GLN A 92 0.47 -12.37 25.65
N ALA A 93 1.61 -11.68 25.55
CA ALA A 93 2.55 -11.54 26.64
C ALA A 93 3.35 -10.24 26.52
N ILE A 94 3.79 -9.73 27.67
CA ILE A 94 4.78 -8.65 27.79
C ILE A 94 5.84 -9.17 28.75
N ALA A 95 7.08 -9.23 28.29
CA ALA A 95 8.23 -9.55 29.10
C ALA A 95 9.22 -8.38 29.07
N VAL A 96 9.82 -8.07 30.22
CA VAL A 96 10.83 -7.02 30.31
C VAL A 96 12.10 -7.65 30.83
N SER A 97 13.18 -7.52 30.07
CA SER A 97 14.51 -7.96 30.48
C SER A 97 15.10 -6.91 31.44
N PRO A 98 15.28 -7.24 32.73
CA PRO A 98 15.78 -6.27 33.71
C PRO A 98 17.25 -5.90 33.49
N SER A 99 18.03 -6.73 32.81
CA SER A 99 19.46 -6.48 32.56
C SER A 99 19.71 -5.53 31.38
N SER A 100 18.81 -5.49 30.40
CA SER A 100 18.98 -4.71 29.17
C SER A 100 17.90 -3.64 28.96
N ALA A 101 16.96 -3.51 29.92
CA ALA A 101 15.76 -2.67 29.82
C ALA A 101 15.00 -2.87 28.48
N THR A 102 15.07 -4.08 27.94
CA THR A 102 14.44 -4.44 26.67
C THR A 102 13.06 -5.00 26.95
N TRP A 103 12.06 -4.43 26.28
CA TRP A 103 10.69 -4.89 26.29
C TRP A 103 10.48 -5.83 25.13
N HIS A 104 10.00 -7.03 25.42
CA HIS A 104 9.54 -8.01 24.45
C HIS A 104 8.02 -8.08 24.55
N VAL A 105 7.32 -7.86 23.45
CA VAL A 105 5.86 -7.93 23.42
C VAL A 105 5.38 -8.86 22.33
N ASP A 106 4.57 -9.83 22.72
CA ASP A 106 3.95 -10.81 21.85
C ASP A 106 2.50 -10.41 21.53
N PHE A 107 2.17 -10.45 20.25
CA PHE A 107 0.85 -10.18 19.71
C PHE A 107 0.38 -11.37 18.89
N LEU A 108 -0.90 -11.65 19.00
CA LEU A 108 -1.62 -12.42 18.00
C LEU A 108 -2.42 -11.45 17.15
N VAL A 109 -2.08 -11.41 15.86
CA VAL A 109 -2.72 -10.56 14.87
C VAL A 109 -3.71 -11.41 14.10
N LYS A 110 -4.99 -11.09 14.21
CA LYS A 110 -6.04 -11.70 13.41
C LYS A 110 -6.35 -10.81 12.22
N ASN A 111 -6.04 -11.34 11.05
CA ASN A 111 -6.35 -10.75 9.78
C ASN A 111 -7.86 -10.87 9.49
N PRO A 112 -8.56 -9.76 9.18
CA PRO A 112 -9.98 -9.79 8.91
C PRO A 112 -10.35 -10.63 7.68
N SER A 113 -9.43 -10.86 6.73
CA SER A 113 -9.70 -11.73 5.57
C SER A 113 -8.43 -12.20 4.85
N SER A 114 -8.50 -13.37 4.20
CA SER A 114 -7.41 -13.91 3.35
C SER A 114 -7.07 -13.04 2.14
N ARG A 115 -7.90 -12.04 1.81
CA ARG A 115 -7.66 -11.07 0.72
C ARG A 115 -6.73 -9.92 1.13
N TYR A 116 -6.42 -9.78 2.41
CA TYR A 116 -5.54 -8.74 2.93
C TYR A 116 -4.23 -9.36 3.39
N SER A 117 -3.11 -8.68 3.17
CA SER A 117 -1.81 -9.09 3.70
C SER A 117 -1.26 -7.95 4.55
N ILE A 118 -1.10 -8.19 5.84
CA ILE A 118 -0.41 -7.26 6.73
C ILE A 118 1.09 -7.48 6.51
N TYR A 119 1.81 -6.41 6.20
CA TYR A 119 3.26 -6.47 6.05
C TYR A 119 3.87 -6.14 7.41
N TYR A 120 4.76 -7.02 7.87
CA TYR A 120 5.41 -6.91 9.18
C TYR A 120 6.91 -6.64 8.98
N GLU A 121 7.23 -5.75 8.03
CA GLU A 121 8.62 -5.44 7.75
C GLU A 121 9.24 -4.65 8.90
N LYS A 122 10.52 -4.96 9.14
CA LYS A 122 11.33 -4.48 10.27
C LYS A 122 11.30 -2.97 10.45
N ASP A 123 11.16 -2.25 9.35
CA ASP A 123 11.30 -0.81 9.25
C ASP A 123 9.96 -0.05 9.26
N GLU A 124 8.82 -0.77 9.19
CA GLU A 124 7.48 -0.17 9.18
C GLU A 124 6.84 -0.06 10.57
N THR A 125 7.53 -0.56 11.61
CA THR A 125 7.01 -0.63 12.97
C THR A 125 7.51 0.54 13.82
N ALA A 126 6.60 1.23 14.49
CA ALA A 126 6.94 2.27 15.45
C ALA A 126 6.28 1.97 16.80
N VAL A 127 7.06 2.18 17.87
CA VAL A 127 6.62 1.98 19.24
C VAL A 127 6.86 3.27 20.01
N SER A 128 5.89 3.65 20.85
CA SER A 128 6.05 4.64 21.90
C SER A 128 5.41 4.15 23.17
N LEU A 129 6.00 4.48 24.30
CA LEU A 129 5.49 4.13 25.62
C LEU A 129 5.08 5.43 26.28
N GLY A 130 3.77 5.69 26.38
CA GLY A 130 3.24 6.95 26.90
C GLY A 130 3.81 8.17 26.17
N ALA A 131 4.52 9.02 26.93
CA ALA A 131 5.24 10.18 26.42
C ALA A 131 6.73 9.89 26.14
N LEU A 132 7.20 8.69 26.47
CA LEU A 132 8.58 8.25 26.34
C LEU A 132 8.88 7.82 24.91
N SER A 133 10.06 8.21 24.45
CA SER A 133 10.62 7.74 23.19
C SER A 133 11.05 6.28 23.31
N ALA A 134 10.84 5.48 22.26
CA ALA A 134 11.25 4.08 22.24
C ALA A 134 11.87 3.67 20.90
N ALA A 135 12.91 2.85 20.94
CA ALA A 135 13.69 2.32 19.82
C ALA A 135 13.36 0.85 19.57
N VAL A 136 12.81 0.56 18.39
CA VAL A 136 12.56 -0.81 17.96
C VAL A 136 13.89 -1.44 17.57
N LEU A 137 14.24 -2.56 18.22
CA LEU A 137 15.46 -3.30 17.95
C LEU A 137 15.23 -4.39 16.91
N THR A 138 14.19 -5.18 17.13
CA THR A 138 13.87 -6.35 16.33
C THR A 138 12.37 -6.55 16.29
N THR A 139 11.91 -7.06 15.15
CA THR A 139 10.54 -7.48 14.94
C THR A 139 10.59 -8.89 14.40
N TYR A 140 9.72 -9.74 14.90
CA TYR A 140 9.58 -11.10 14.43
C TYR A 140 8.11 -11.36 14.09
N HIS A 141 7.88 -12.15 13.06
CA HIS A 141 6.54 -12.58 12.71
C HIS A 141 6.56 -13.98 12.15
N GLU A 142 5.55 -14.76 12.52
CA GLU A 142 5.35 -16.12 12.07
C GLU A 142 3.88 -16.34 11.74
N PRO A 143 3.55 -16.72 10.49
CA PRO A 143 2.19 -17.13 10.15
C PRO A 143 1.81 -18.38 10.94
N LYS A 144 0.75 -18.30 11.75
CA LYS A 144 0.21 -19.46 12.49
C LYS A 144 -0.92 -20.14 11.73
N SER A 145 -1.74 -19.35 11.03
CA SER A 145 -2.83 -19.82 10.19
C SER A 145 -3.05 -18.83 9.03
N PRO A 146 -3.91 -19.13 8.04
CA PRO A 146 -4.24 -18.18 6.98
C PRO A 146 -4.80 -16.84 7.47
N SER A 147 -5.38 -16.80 8.68
CA SER A 147 -5.94 -15.60 9.29
C SER A 147 -5.16 -15.11 10.49
N ASP A 148 -4.22 -15.87 11.04
CA ASP A 148 -3.55 -15.53 12.30
C ASP A 148 -2.03 -15.46 12.11
N THR A 149 -1.44 -14.38 12.59
CA THR A 149 0.02 -14.17 12.62
C THR A 149 0.45 -13.95 14.07
N ALA A 150 1.43 -14.72 14.53
CA ALA A 150 2.16 -14.38 15.74
C ALA A 150 3.16 -13.29 15.37
N PHE A 151 3.12 -12.17 16.07
CA PHE A 151 3.98 -11.01 15.83
C PHE A 151 4.62 -10.61 17.16
N SER A 152 5.92 -10.36 17.17
CA SER A 152 6.62 -9.91 18.37
C SER A 152 7.55 -8.76 18.07
N VAL A 153 7.70 -7.87 19.06
CA VAL A 153 8.53 -6.67 18.96
C VAL A 153 9.41 -6.54 20.17
N ASP A 154 10.70 -6.35 19.91
CA ASP A 154 11.68 -5.96 20.90
C ASP A 154 11.95 -4.47 20.79
N PHE A 155 11.82 -3.74 21.88
CA PHE A 155 12.15 -2.33 21.92
C PHE A 155 12.80 -1.92 23.24
N VAL A 156 13.54 -0.80 23.20
CA VAL A 156 14.06 -0.12 24.38
C VAL A 156 13.34 1.21 24.51
N ALA A 157 12.85 1.53 25.69
CA ALA A 157 12.23 2.82 25.97
C ALA A 157 13.17 3.72 26.79
N GLN A 158 12.99 5.03 26.66
CA GLN A 158 13.63 6.02 27.52
C GLN A 158 13.14 5.84 28.96
N GLY A 159 14.05 5.72 29.93
CA GLY A 159 13.72 5.62 31.35
C GLY A 159 13.95 4.24 31.97
N ASN A 160 13.75 4.13 33.28
CA ASN A 160 13.94 2.89 34.02
C ASN A 160 12.69 2.01 33.88
N PRO A 161 12.81 0.76 33.37
CA PRO A 161 11.67 -0.15 33.22
C PRO A 161 10.87 -0.38 34.51
N ASN A 162 11.50 -0.24 35.67
CA ASN A 162 10.84 -0.44 36.98
C ASN A 162 9.91 0.73 37.38
N ASP A 163 10.07 1.91 36.78
CA ASP A 163 9.24 3.09 37.08
C ASP A 163 8.01 3.21 36.15
N VAL A 164 7.92 2.38 35.10
CA VAL A 164 6.93 2.52 33.99
C VAL A 164 5.60 1.79 34.25
N VAL A 165 5.17 1.67 35.50
CA VAL A 165 4.08 0.76 35.90
C VAL A 165 2.69 1.14 35.30
N LEU A 166 2.50 2.35 34.71
CA LEU A 166 1.20 2.81 34.21
C LEU A 166 1.23 3.59 32.87
N GLU A 167 2.18 3.34 31.98
CA GLU A 167 2.19 4.01 30.68
C GLU A 167 1.47 3.23 29.57
N LYS A 168 0.79 3.97 28.68
CA LYS A 168 0.08 3.39 27.52
C LYS A 168 1.09 3.02 26.44
N LEU A 169 1.17 1.74 26.10
CA LEU A 169 1.96 1.27 24.97
C LEU A 169 1.20 1.56 23.66
N TYR A 170 1.80 2.39 22.81
CA TYR A 170 1.30 2.67 21.46
C TYR A 170 2.20 1.98 20.45
N ILE A 171 1.58 1.20 19.57
CA ILE A 171 2.28 0.51 18.49
C ILE A 171 1.57 0.85 17.20
N LYS A 172 2.33 1.40 16.26
CA LYS A 172 1.87 1.73 14.92
C LYS A 172 2.42 0.67 13.97
N LEU A 173 1.51 -0.06 13.34
CA LEU A 173 1.78 -1.05 12.30
C LEU A 173 1.14 -0.58 11.00
N LYS A 174 1.64 -1.08 9.88
CA LYS A 174 1.11 -0.77 8.56
C LYS A 174 0.59 -2.05 7.91
N ALA A 175 -0.55 -1.94 7.23
CA ALA A 175 -1.11 -3.00 6.41
C ALA A 175 -1.32 -2.46 5.00
N ASN A 176 -0.95 -3.24 3.97
CA ASN A 176 -1.19 -2.87 2.58
C ASN A 176 -2.26 -3.78 1.99
N LEU A 177 -3.23 -3.18 1.29
CA LEU A 177 -4.25 -3.89 0.54
C LEU A 177 -3.70 -4.23 -0.86
N LEU A 178 -3.47 -5.52 -1.14
CA LEU A 178 -3.19 -5.99 -2.49
C LEU A 178 -4.51 -6.29 -3.22
N LEU A 179 -5.25 -5.26 -3.65
CA LEU A 179 -6.45 -5.46 -4.48
C LEU A 179 -6.01 -5.79 -5.91
N GLY A 180 -5.84 -7.08 -6.21
CA GLY A 180 -5.28 -7.58 -7.47
C GLY A 180 -6.09 -7.33 -8.75
N VAL A 181 -7.08 -6.42 -8.78
CA VAL A 181 -7.96 -6.25 -9.94
C VAL A 181 -8.37 -4.77 -10.09
N LEU A 182 -7.94 -4.14 -11.20
CA LEU A 182 -8.47 -2.92 -11.86
C LEU A 182 -7.77 -1.55 -11.74
N ILE A 183 -6.74 -1.32 -10.91
CA ILE A 183 -6.01 -0.04 -10.92
C ILE A 183 -4.59 -0.27 -11.44
N ASP A 184 -4.26 0.29 -12.61
CA ASP A 184 -2.90 0.27 -13.16
C ASP A 184 -1.90 0.84 -12.12
N PRO A 185 -1.05 0.00 -11.50
CA PRO A 185 -0.12 0.45 -10.47
C PRO A 185 0.95 1.41 -11.03
N ARG A 186 1.05 1.55 -12.36
CA ARG A 186 2.03 2.43 -13.02
C ARG A 186 1.69 3.92 -12.97
N ARG A 187 0.49 4.31 -12.51
CA ARG A 187 0.08 5.74 -12.48
C ARG A 187 0.19 6.41 -11.12
N ARG A 188 0.48 5.68 -10.04
CA ARG A 188 0.66 6.28 -8.71
C ARG A 188 1.97 5.78 -8.14
N CYS A 189 2.70 6.69 -7.51
CA CYS A 189 3.90 6.34 -6.79
C CYS A 189 3.66 6.49 -5.29
N TYR A 190 3.80 5.39 -4.56
CA TYR A 190 3.79 5.39 -3.12
C TYR A 190 5.23 5.55 -2.64
N VAL A 191 5.47 6.56 -1.81
CA VAL A 191 6.79 6.88 -1.28
C VAL A 191 6.76 6.71 0.23
N GLU A 192 7.78 6.06 0.77
CA GLU A 192 8.06 6.06 2.20
C GLU A 192 9.44 6.60 2.43
N LEU A 193 9.59 7.38 3.49
CA LEU A 193 10.83 8.05 3.81
C LEU A 193 11.27 7.63 5.20
N PHE A 194 12.53 7.27 5.32
CA PHE A 194 13.13 6.83 6.57
C PHE A 194 14.47 7.52 6.81
N ALA A 195 14.77 7.84 8.06
CA ALA A 195 16.12 8.09 8.55
C ALA A 195 16.78 6.72 8.81
N ASN A 196 17.73 6.34 7.95
CA ASN A 196 18.30 4.99 7.94
C ASN A 196 19.64 4.88 8.66
N SER A 197 20.36 5.99 8.82
CA SER A 197 21.61 6.01 9.54
C SER A 197 21.78 7.34 10.28
N VAL A 198 22.49 7.27 11.39
CA VAL A 198 23.04 8.43 12.08
C VAL A 198 24.49 8.09 12.35
N SER A 199 25.39 9.02 12.08
CA SER A 199 26.77 8.96 12.53
C SER A 199 27.12 10.27 13.21
N VAL A 200 27.81 10.17 14.34
CA VAL A 200 28.36 11.33 15.05
C VAL A 200 29.86 11.15 15.16
N SER A 201 30.62 12.16 14.73
CA SER A 201 32.08 12.17 14.73
C SER A 201 32.64 13.49 15.26
N ASN A 202 33.96 13.53 15.48
CA ASN A 202 34.69 14.70 16.00
C ASN A 202 34.21 15.19 17.38
N ALA A 203 33.60 14.31 18.18
CA ALA A 203 33.16 14.66 19.53
C ALA A 203 34.34 14.63 20.51
N ASN A 204 34.77 15.80 20.99
CA ASN A 204 35.76 15.88 22.08
C ASN A 204 35.06 15.69 23.43
N ALA A 205 35.33 14.56 24.10
CA ALA A 205 34.72 14.19 25.38
C ALA A 205 35.13 15.12 26.56
N ASN A 206 36.18 15.93 26.40
CA ASN A 206 36.81 16.64 27.52
C ASN A 206 36.17 18.00 27.87
N ALA A 207 35.05 18.37 27.23
CA ALA A 207 34.29 19.57 27.56
C ALA A 207 32.82 19.23 27.82
N ASN A 208 32.24 19.80 28.88
CA ASN A 208 30.81 19.68 29.26
C ASN A 208 29.81 20.06 28.15
N VAL A 209 30.31 20.61 27.04
CA VAL A 209 29.60 20.92 25.81
C VAL A 209 30.49 20.41 24.67
N SER A 210 30.42 19.11 24.37
CA SER A 210 31.16 18.58 23.23
C SER A 210 30.43 19.02 21.96
N ALA A 211 31.11 19.72 21.07
CA ALA A 211 30.58 19.98 19.74
C ALA A 211 30.96 18.78 18.85
N ALA A 212 30.01 18.22 18.13
CA ALA A 212 30.23 17.08 17.25
C ALA A 212 29.61 17.31 15.88
N ASP A 213 30.17 16.68 14.86
CA ASP A 213 29.58 16.68 13.53
C ASP A 213 28.60 15.51 13.43
N TRP A 214 27.37 15.79 13.03
CA TRP A 214 26.30 14.82 12.89
C TRP A 214 25.98 14.63 11.41
N THR A 215 25.97 13.38 10.95
CA THR A 215 25.49 13.03 9.63
C THR A 215 24.30 12.10 9.78
N ILE A 216 23.20 12.44 9.12
CA ILE A 216 21.96 11.66 9.14
C ILE A 216 21.65 11.24 7.71
N GLY A 217 21.60 9.93 7.49
CA GLY A 217 21.21 9.33 6.23
C GLY A 217 19.71 9.16 6.14
N PHE A 218 19.19 9.36 4.93
CA PHE A 218 17.81 9.14 4.57
C PHE A 218 17.72 8.18 3.39
N VAL A 219 16.65 7.39 3.38
CA VAL A 219 16.28 6.53 2.25
C VAL A 219 14.80 6.68 1.94
N ALA A 220 14.47 6.83 0.65
CA ALA A 220 13.10 6.72 0.16
C ALA A 220 12.86 5.39 -0.52
N MET A 221 11.76 4.73 -0.18
CA MET A 221 11.38 3.44 -0.74
C MET A 221 9.98 3.53 -1.35
N SER A 222 9.72 2.65 -2.33
CA SER A 222 8.39 2.48 -2.92
C SER A 222 8.02 0.99 -2.89
N PRO A 223 7.79 0.39 -1.70
CA PRO A 223 7.62 -1.05 -1.56
C PRO A 223 6.40 -1.59 -2.32
N VAL A 224 5.34 -0.78 -2.45
CA VAL A 224 4.09 -1.19 -3.12
C VAL A 224 4.15 -1.00 -4.63
N THR A 225 4.65 0.14 -5.09
CA THR A 225 4.58 0.54 -6.51
C THR A 225 5.86 0.31 -7.30
N GLY A 226 6.98 -0.01 -6.63
CA GLY A 226 8.28 -0.24 -7.26
C GLY A 226 8.83 0.96 -8.06
N CYS A 227 8.47 2.19 -7.71
CA CYS A 227 8.98 3.37 -8.40
C CYS A 227 10.48 3.53 -8.22
N LYS A 228 11.13 4.07 -9.25
CA LYS A 228 12.49 4.59 -9.11
C LYS A 228 12.41 6.00 -8.53
N LEU A 229 12.98 6.18 -7.35
CA LEU A 229 12.99 7.43 -6.62
C LEU A 229 14.40 8.01 -6.61
N SER A 230 14.49 9.33 -6.64
CA SER A 230 15.72 10.08 -6.40
C SER A 230 15.45 11.18 -5.41
N LEU A 231 16.27 11.24 -4.36
CA LEU A 231 16.17 12.24 -3.28
C LEU A 231 17.37 13.16 -3.27
N HIS A 232 17.10 14.46 -3.13
CA HIS A 232 18.13 15.46 -2.92
C HIS A 232 17.77 16.34 -1.72
N THR A 233 18.59 16.29 -0.67
CA THR A 233 18.47 17.20 0.48
C THR A 233 18.74 18.64 0.03
N LEU A 234 17.79 19.55 0.26
CA LEU A 234 17.95 20.98 -0.04
C LEU A 234 18.32 21.76 1.22
N LYS A 235 17.50 21.62 2.25
CA LYS A 235 17.64 22.30 3.53
C LYS A 235 17.24 21.34 4.63
N SER A 236 17.96 21.39 5.74
CA SER A 236 17.66 20.57 6.91
C SER A 236 17.94 21.34 8.20
N ARG A 237 17.19 20.97 9.24
CA ARG A 237 17.27 21.55 10.58
C ARG A 237 17.31 20.39 11.56
N LEU A 238 18.31 20.41 12.43
CA LEU A 238 18.36 19.52 13.57
C LEU A 238 17.71 20.25 14.74
N VAL A 239 16.65 19.65 15.28
CA VAL A 239 15.83 20.19 16.35
C VAL A 239 15.96 19.26 17.56
N ARG A 240 16.10 19.84 18.74
CA ARG A 240 16.09 19.09 20.01
C ARG A 240 15.23 19.86 21.01
N ARG A 241 14.25 19.17 21.60
CA ARG A 241 13.28 19.78 22.55
C ARG A 241 12.60 21.05 22.02
N GLY A 242 12.33 21.09 20.72
CA GLY A 242 11.69 22.22 20.04
C GLY A 242 12.62 23.37 19.65
N GLU A 243 13.90 23.34 20.06
CA GLU A 243 14.89 24.34 19.67
C GLU A 243 15.74 23.85 18.50
N VAL A 244 16.01 24.74 17.53
CA VAL A 244 16.92 24.43 16.42
C VAL A 244 18.36 24.50 16.92
N ILE A 245 19.02 23.35 16.99
CA ILE A 245 20.40 23.26 17.47
C ILE A 245 21.44 23.33 16.34
N SER A 246 21.04 23.04 15.10
CA SER A 246 21.89 23.23 13.93
C SER A 246 21.06 23.32 12.65
N ASN A 247 21.60 24.04 11.68
CA ASN A 247 21.04 24.12 10.33
C ASN A 247 22.06 23.59 9.34
N SER A 248 21.56 22.92 8.31
CA SER A 248 22.37 22.51 7.19
C SER A 248 21.68 22.85 5.89
N SER A 249 22.47 23.35 4.96
CA SER A 249 22.08 23.58 3.57
C SER A 249 23.04 22.81 2.69
N SER A 250 22.54 22.02 1.76
CA SER A 250 23.40 21.29 0.84
C SER A 250 24.21 22.27 -0.02
N PRO A 251 25.55 22.11 -0.12
CA PRO A 251 26.38 23.04 -0.89
C PRO A 251 26.45 22.75 -2.39
N SER A 252 25.90 21.66 -2.94
CA SER A 252 26.22 21.26 -4.32
C SER A 252 25.11 21.46 -5.34
N SER A 253 25.52 22.11 -6.43
CA SER A 253 24.89 22.32 -7.74
C SER A 253 24.76 21.04 -8.57
N ASP A 254 25.21 19.89 -8.06
CA ASP A 254 25.27 18.65 -8.81
C ASP A 254 24.05 17.81 -8.46
N PHE A 255 22.98 18.02 -9.25
CA PHE A 255 21.75 17.21 -9.36
C PHE A 255 22.01 15.72 -9.72
N SER A 256 23.23 15.23 -9.56
CA SER A 256 23.77 14.08 -10.28
C SER A 256 23.89 12.81 -9.44
N VAL A 257 23.74 12.88 -8.10
CA VAL A 257 23.64 11.66 -7.29
C VAL A 257 22.19 11.19 -7.31
N ALA A 258 21.81 10.60 -8.44
CA ALA A 258 20.50 10.01 -8.65
C ALA A 258 20.40 8.69 -7.87
N GLY A 259 19.98 8.78 -6.61
CA GLY A 259 19.77 7.64 -5.73
C GLY A 259 18.58 7.82 -4.82
N ASP A 260 18.06 6.70 -4.34
CA ASP A 260 17.02 6.63 -3.32
C ASP A 260 17.51 7.06 -1.92
N LYS A 261 18.81 7.38 -1.80
CA LYS A 261 19.49 7.76 -0.55
C LYS A 261 20.09 9.15 -0.63
N THR A 262 20.09 9.84 0.50
CA THR A 262 20.73 11.14 0.64
C THR A 262 21.13 11.37 2.10
N GLU A 263 21.95 12.38 2.36
CA GLU A 263 22.46 12.68 3.70
C GLU A 263 22.25 14.15 4.05
N ALA A 264 22.12 14.43 5.34
CA ALA A 264 22.17 15.77 5.91
C ALA A 264 23.35 15.83 6.89
N ILE A 265 24.24 16.81 6.69
CA ILE A 265 25.45 16.98 7.49
C ILE A 265 25.32 18.25 8.32
N PHE A 266 25.34 18.11 9.64
CA PHE A 266 25.27 19.20 10.61
C PHE A 266 26.62 19.33 11.30
N LYS A 267 27.27 20.49 11.14
CA LYS A 267 28.58 20.73 11.74
C LYS A 267 28.47 21.36 13.12
N LYS A 268 29.41 21.02 14.01
CA LYS A 268 29.56 21.62 15.36
C LYS A 268 28.25 21.64 16.17
N VAL A 269 27.49 20.56 16.10
CA VAL A 269 26.27 20.39 16.89
C VAL A 269 26.65 20.27 18.35
N VAL A 270 26.07 21.12 19.19
CA VAL A 270 26.21 21.00 20.63
C VAL A 270 25.57 19.70 21.10
N THR A 271 26.40 18.77 21.55
CA THR A 271 25.96 17.56 22.24
C THR A 271 26.08 17.77 23.75
N PRO A 272 25.10 17.28 24.54
CA PRO A 272 25.25 17.22 25.98
C PRO A 272 26.53 16.46 26.35
N GLY A 273 27.02 16.58 27.59
CA GLY A 273 28.09 15.70 28.08
C GLY A 273 27.61 14.25 28.11
N VAL A 274 27.74 13.56 26.99
CA VAL A 274 27.31 12.17 26.80
C VAL A 274 28.50 11.26 27.13
N ILE A 275 28.32 10.37 28.09
CA ILE A 275 29.32 9.37 28.48
C ILE A 275 29.05 8.09 27.67
N GLY A 276 30.10 7.33 27.34
CA GLY A 276 29.96 6.09 26.55
C GLY A 276 28.85 5.17 27.09
N GLY A 277 27.89 4.83 26.23
CA GLY A 277 26.70 4.03 26.57
C GLY A 277 25.38 4.82 26.62
N ASP A 278 25.45 6.15 26.72
CA ASP A 278 24.27 7.01 26.78
C ASP A 278 23.53 7.12 25.43
N VAL A 279 22.22 7.33 25.51
CA VAL A 279 21.33 7.47 24.36
C VAL A 279 20.62 8.82 24.40
N ILE A 280 20.70 9.58 23.30
CA ILE A 280 19.89 10.78 23.09
C ILE A 280 18.60 10.39 22.38
N TRP A 281 17.46 10.60 23.03
CA TRP A 281 16.13 10.25 22.52
C TRP A 281 15.42 11.41 21.81
N ASP A 282 15.60 12.64 22.28
CA ASP A 282 14.80 13.81 21.89
C ASP A 282 15.29 14.51 20.60
N SER A 283 15.90 13.77 19.66
CA SER A 283 16.40 14.35 18.41
C SER A 283 15.34 14.29 17.33
N GLN A 284 15.09 15.42 16.68
CA GLN A 284 14.20 15.56 15.54
C GLN A 284 14.94 16.21 14.39
N VAL A 285 14.64 15.78 13.17
CA VAL A 285 15.18 16.41 11.96
C VAL A 285 14.04 16.83 11.07
N GLU A 286 14.05 18.11 10.68
CA GLU A 286 13.17 18.63 9.64
C GLU A 286 13.99 18.79 8.37
N ILE A 287 13.53 18.19 7.27
CA ILE A 287 14.24 18.21 5.99
C ILE A 287 13.30 18.58 4.86
N MET A 288 13.81 19.38 3.94
CA MET A 288 13.21 19.61 2.65
C MET A 288 14.01 18.86 1.58
N PHE A 289 13.37 17.91 0.91
CA PHE A 289 13.94 17.17 -0.20
C PHE A 289 13.35 17.64 -1.53
N ALA A 290 14.16 17.69 -2.58
CA ALA A 290 13.65 17.55 -3.94
C ALA A 290 13.52 16.05 -4.26
N ILE A 291 12.36 15.64 -4.75
CA ILE A 291 12.11 14.27 -5.19
C ILE A 291 11.85 14.25 -6.69
N ASN A 292 12.51 13.32 -7.38
CA ASN A 292 12.26 13.01 -8.78
C ASN A 292 11.95 11.52 -8.92
N THR A 293 10.94 11.21 -9.71
CA THR A 293 10.44 9.85 -9.89
C THR A 293 10.35 9.50 -11.38
N ASN A 294 10.37 8.20 -11.70
CA ASN A 294 10.15 7.73 -13.06
C ASN A 294 8.69 7.88 -13.56
N VAL A 295 7.78 8.37 -12.72
CA VAL A 295 6.38 8.59 -13.08
C VAL A 295 6.18 10.05 -13.49
N ARG A 296 5.56 10.25 -14.65
CA ARG A 296 5.25 11.58 -15.18
C ARG A 296 4.41 12.33 -14.13
N TYR A 297 4.80 13.57 -13.79
CA TYR A 297 4.11 14.49 -12.86
C TYR A 297 4.34 14.34 -11.34
N LEU A 298 5.18 13.41 -10.88
CA LEU A 298 5.45 13.22 -9.43
C LEU A 298 6.75 13.87 -8.94
N ASN A 299 7.37 14.72 -9.77
CA ASN A 299 8.54 15.50 -9.39
C ASN A 299 8.09 16.69 -8.54
N GLY A 300 8.77 16.93 -7.43
CA GLY A 300 8.36 17.98 -6.49
C GLY A 300 9.25 18.04 -5.27
N PHE A 301 8.69 18.52 -4.17
CA PHE A 301 9.38 18.68 -2.89
C PHE A 301 8.67 17.89 -1.80
N LEU A 302 9.46 17.30 -0.91
CA LEU A 302 9.00 16.66 0.31
C LEU A 302 9.46 17.49 1.50
N LEU A 303 8.50 17.92 2.31
CA LEU A 303 8.77 18.52 3.62
C LEU A 303 8.58 17.42 4.65
N ALA A 304 9.69 16.90 5.17
CA ALA A 304 9.73 15.76 6.06
C ALA A 304 10.12 16.15 7.48
N ALA A 305 9.52 15.48 8.45
CA ALA A 305 9.88 15.53 9.86
C ALA A 305 10.11 14.10 10.37
N CYS A 306 11.34 13.84 10.82
CA CYS A 306 11.74 12.58 11.42
C CYS A 306 11.91 12.83 12.92
N SER A 307 10.95 12.39 13.73
CA SER A 307 10.92 12.65 15.19
C SER A 307 11.46 11.47 15.99
N ASN A 308 11.89 11.73 17.22
CA ASN A 308 12.35 10.73 18.19
C ASN A 308 13.44 9.79 17.64
N ILE A 309 14.43 10.36 16.96
CA ILE A 309 15.58 9.61 16.42
C ILE A 309 16.53 9.28 17.58
N PRO A 310 16.63 8.01 18.00
CA PRO A 310 17.45 7.63 19.14
C PRO A 310 18.91 7.45 18.68
N VAL A 311 19.83 8.19 19.30
CA VAL A 311 21.26 8.13 18.95
C VAL A 311 22.04 7.58 20.13
N LYS A 312 22.65 6.41 19.94
CA LYS A 312 23.49 5.75 20.94
C LYS A 312 24.95 6.15 20.73
N PHE A 313 25.60 6.58 21.80
CA PHE A 313 27.00 6.95 21.79
C PHE A 313 27.85 5.81 22.37
N THR A 314 28.96 5.54 21.70
CA THR A 314 29.96 4.54 22.08
C THR A 314 31.31 5.21 22.10
N THR A 315 32.10 4.94 23.15
CA THR A 315 33.48 5.40 23.22
C THR A 315 34.37 4.38 22.54
N ASP A 316 35.13 4.80 21.54
CA ASP A 316 36.20 3.97 21.00
C ASP A 316 37.34 3.91 22.04
N GLN A 317 37.52 2.75 22.64
CA GLN A 317 38.53 2.53 23.69
C GLN A 317 39.96 2.72 23.18
N ALA A 318 40.21 2.66 21.87
CA ALA A 318 41.53 2.83 21.29
C ALA A 318 41.91 4.30 21.05
N ALA A 319 40.94 5.17 20.74
CA ALA A 319 41.17 6.57 20.37
C ALA A 319 40.69 7.58 21.43
N GLY A 320 39.85 7.15 22.39
CA GLY A 320 39.20 8.07 23.34
C GLY A 320 38.15 8.98 22.70
N GLU A 321 37.83 8.76 21.42
CA GLU A 321 36.81 9.51 20.68
C GLU A 321 35.42 8.90 20.90
N VAL A 322 34.41 9.76 20.98
CA VAL A 322 33.01 9.34 21.11
C VAL A 322 32.38 9.31 19.72
N VAL A 323 31.87 8.14 19.33
CA VAL A 323 31.14 7.92 18.07
C VAL A 323 29.67 7.70 18.39
N GLY A 324 28.77 8.27 17.59
CA GLY A 324 27.33 8.06 17.70
C GLY A 324 26.78 7.23 16.55
N SER A 325 25.77 6.42 16.83
CA SER A 325 25.04 5.64 15.83
C SER A 325 23.53 5.60 16.10
N LEU A 326 22.73 5.34 15.07
CA LEU A 326 21.28 5.14 15.23
C LEU A 326 21.03 3.89 16.09
N LEU A 327 20.19 4.02 17.12
CA LEU A 327 19.76 2.90 17.96
C LEU A 327 18.53 2.21 17.37
N GLY A 328 18.67 0.93 17.03
CA GLY A 328 17.58 0.12 16.49
C GLY A 328 17.39 0.30 14.99
N ASN A 329 16.16 0.09 14.51
CA ASN A 329 15.82 0.11 13.09
C ASN A 329 15.74 1.53 12.53
N MET A 330 15.64 1.64 11.20
CA MET A 330 15.43 2.92 10.55
C MET A 330 14.14 3.58 11.06
N ARG A 331 14.14 4.91 11.11
CA ARG A 331 12.99 5.67 11.63
C ARG A 331 12.19 6.28 10.52
N ARG A 332 10.91 5.93 10.47
CA ARG A 332 9.97 6.54 9.53
C ARG A 332 9.85 8.04 9.79
N CYS A 333 9.81 8.79 8.71
CA CYS A 333 9.54 10.22 8.72
C CYS A 333 8.11 10.48 8.24
N ASP A 334 7.44 11.42 8.89
CA ASP A 334 6.21 11.99 8.36
C ASP A 334 6.58 13.04 7.31
N TYR A 335 5.80 13.16 6.24
CA TYR A 335 6.10 14.11 5.19
C TYR A 335 4.85 14.68 4.52
N ILE A 336 5.01 15.87 3.93
CA ILE A 336 4.03 16.51 3.07
C ILE A 336 4.65 16.68 1.68
N TYR A 337 3.94 16.25 0.64
CA TYR A 337 4.35 16.42 -0.75
C TYR A 337 3.81 17.72 -1.33
N GLN A 338 4.67 18.46 -2.03
CA GLN A 338 4.30 19.68 -2.75
C GLN A 338 4.88 19.66 -4.17
N GLN A 339 4.04 19.97 -5.16
CA GLN A 339 4.46 19.99 -6.57
C GLN A 339 5.19 21.28 -6.98
N SER A 340 4.95 22.40 -6.27
CA SER A 340 5.64 23.67 -6.51
C SER A 340 5.81 24.48 -5.23
N PHE A 341 6.87 25.30 -5.16
CA PHE A 341 7.20 26.17 -4.02
C PHE A 341 6.23 27.33 -3.76
N ALA A 342 5.21 27.54 -4.62
CA ALA A 342 4.41 28.77 -4.63
C ALA A 342 3.45 28.96 -3.44
N TYR A 343 3.44 28.07 -2.45
CA TYR A 343 2.47 28.06 -1.34
C TYR A 343 3.05 28.17 0.08
N LEU A 344 4.35 28.44 0.24
CA LEU A 344 4.95 28.75 1.53
C LEU A 344 5.46 30.20 1.51
N ARG A 345 4.54 31.14 1.76
CA ARG A 345 4.87 32.54 2.03
C ARG A 345 4.38 32.90 3.42
#